data_AF-K1YHB0-F1
#
_entry.id   AF-K1YHB0-F1
#
_cell.length_a   1.000
_cell.length_b   1.000
_cell.length_c   1.000
_cell.angle_alpha   90.00
_cell.angle_beta   90.00
_cell.angle_gamma   90.00
#
_symmetry.space_group_name_H-M   'P 1'
#
loop_
_entity.id
_entity.type
_entity.pdbx_description
1 polymer ?
#
loop_
_entity_poly.entity_id
_entity_poly.type
_entity_poly.pdbx_seq_one_letter_code
_entity_poly.pdbx_strand_id
1 'polypeptide(L)' 'MNEDLICILGPTASGKTKYAVKLALETGGEIISADSRQVYRGMDIG' A
#
# COMPACT_ATOMS: atom_id res chain seq x y z
N MET A 1 14.44 -16.37 -9.99
CA MET A 1 13.00 -16.05 -10.05
C MET A 1 12.90 -14.54 -10.21
N ASN A 2 11.99 -14.05 -11.04
CA ASN A 2 11.74 -12.62 -11.18
C ASN A 2 10.29 -12.41 -10.73
N GLU A 3 10.10 -11.52 -9.76
CA GLU A 3 8.80 -11.20 -9.19
C GLU A 3 8.38 -9.84 -9.73
N ASP A 4 7.14 -9.75 -10.21
CA ASP A 4 6.58 -8.50 -10.69
C ASP A 4 6.25 -7.60 -9.50
N LEU A 5 6.71 -6.33 -9.55
CA LEU A 5 6.48 -5.34 -8.50
C LEU A 5 5.74 -4.13 -9.05
N ILE A 6 4.63 -3.77 -8.42
CA ILE A 6 3.85 -2.58 -8.75
C ILE A 6 4.01 -1.54 -7.63
N CYS A 7 4.52 -0.36 -7.97
CA CYS A 7 4.70 0.75 -7.03
C CYS A 7 3.56 1.76 -7.16
N ILE A 8 2.75 1.92 -6.10
CA ILE A 8 1.65 2.89 -6.04
C ILE A 8 2.12 4.15 -5.31
N LEU A 9 2.42 5.20 -6.07
CA LEU A 9 2.92 6.48 -5.55
C LEU A 9 1.82 7.56 -5.53
N GLY A 10 2.06 8.64 -4.78
CA GLY A 10 1.16 9.80 -4.74
C GLY A 10 1.13 10.50 -3.37
N PRO A 11 0.55 11.71 -3.28
CA PRO A 11 0.52 12.49 -2.05
C PRO A 11 -0.35 11.84 -0.96
N THR A 12 -0.18 12.25 0.29
CA THR A 12 -1.08 11.86 1.40
C THR A 12 -2.52 12.24 1.06
N ALA A 13 -3.48 11.44 1.51
CA ALA A 13 -4.92 11.59 1.23
C ALA A 13 -5.36 11.45 -0.24
N SER A 14 -4.49 11.04 -1.17
CA SER A 14 -4.89 10.79 -2.58
C SER A 14 -5.67 9.48 -2.82
N GLY A 15 -5.93 8.70 -1.76
CA GLY A 15 -6.69 7.45 -1.87
C GLY A 15 -5.88 6.20 -2.26
N LYS A 16 -4.54 6.24 -2.16
CA LYS A 16 -3.65 5.11 -2.51
C LYS A 16 -4.06 3.79 -1.87
N THR A 17 -4.39 3.78 -0.58
CA THR A 17 -4.79 2.56 0.14
C THR A 17 -6.01 1.90 -0.48
N LYS A 18 -7.02 2.70 -0.85
CA LYS A 18 -8.24 2.19 -1.50
C LYS A 18 -7.92 1.57 -2.86
N TYR A 19 -7.04 2.20 -3.64
CA TYR A 19 -6.61 1.69 -4.93
C TYR A 19 -5.77 0.41 -4.80
N ALA A 20 -4.81 0.38 -3.87
CA ALA A 20 -3.95 -0.77 -3.62
C ALA A 20 -4.76 -2.02 -3.22
N VAL A 21 -5.75 -1.87 -2.33
CA VAL A 21 -6.65 -2.97 -1.94
C VAL A 21 -7.45 -3.50 -3.12
N LYS A 22 -8.02 -2.61 -3.95
CA LYS A 22 -8.75 -3.02 -5.15
C LYS A 22 -7.84 -3.80 -6.11
N LEU A 23 -6.64 -3.28 -6.38
CA LEU A 23 -5.69 -3.91 -7.29
C LEU A 23 -5.25 -5.29 -6.80
N ALA A 24 -4.93 -5.42 -5.50
CA ALA A 24 -4.54 -6.69 -4.89
C ALA A 24 -5.64 -7.76 -5.01
N LEU A 25 -6.92 -7.37 -4.84
CA LEU A 25 -8.06 -8.28 -5.03
C LEU A 25 -8.23 -8.72 -6.50
N GLU A 26 -7.96 -7.84 -7.46
CA GLU A 26 -8.06 -8.15 -8.89
C GLU A 26 -6.90 -9.02 -9.39
N THR A 27 -5.70 -8.87 -8.81
CA THR A 27 -4.49 -9.60 -9.26
C THR A 27 -4.14 -10.81 -8.40
N GLY A 28 -4.73 -10.95 -7.21
CA GLY A 28 -4.29 -11.92 -6.21
C GLY A 28 -2.93 -11.57 -5.57
N GLY A 29 -2.51 -10.31 -5.66
CA GLY A 29 -1.24 -9.83 -5.13
C GLY A 29 -1.28 -9.49 -3.64
N GLU A 30 -0.11 -9.36 -3.04
CA GLU A 30 0.05 -8.92 -1.66
C GLU A 30 0.43 -7.43 -1.57
N ILE A 31 0.05 -6.77 -0.47
CA ILE A 31 0.33 -5.36 -0.24
C ILE A 31 1.44 -5.22 0.80
N ILE A 32 2.49 -4.49 0.42
CA ILE A 32 3.55 -4.07 1.34
C ILE A 32 3.40 -2.56 1.55
N SER A 33 3.24 -2.12 2.80
CA SER A 33 3.22 -0.69 3.12
C SER A 33 4.61 -0.09 2.99
N ALA A 34 4.74 0.97 2.18
CA ALA A 34 5.96 1.76 2.03
C ALA A 34 5.86 3.11 2.76
N ASP A 35 4.96 3.24 3.73
CA ASP A 35 4.78 4.45 4.54
C ASP A 35 5.62 4.36 5.83
N SER A 36 6.58 5.28 5.99
CA SER A 36 7.47 5.32 7.15
C SER A 36 6.77 5.64 8.48
N ARG A 37 5.52 6.11 8.45
CA ARG A 37 4.70 6.36 9.64
C ARG A 37 3.98 5.10 10.12
N GLN A 38 3.59 4.20 9.21
CA GLN A 38 2.79 3.01 9.55
C GLN A 38 3.60 1.86 10.17
N VAL A 39 4.93 1.96 10.20
CA VAL A 39 5.80 0.98 10.88
C VAL A 39 5.69 1.05 12.41
N TYR A 40 5.21 2.18 12.97
CA TYR A 40 5.08 2.38 14.40
C TYR A 40 3.75 1.84 14.93
N ARG A 41 3.81 0.96 15.93
CA ARG A 41 2.62 0.41 16.59
C ARG A 41 1.90 1.48 17.43
N GLY A 42 0.57 1.44 17.42
CA GLY A 42 -0.27 2.38 18.17
C GLY A 42 -0.40 3.77 17.54
N MET A 43 0.09 3.96 16.31
CA MET A 43 -0.02 5.21 15.56
C MET A 43 -1.14 5.17 14.51
N ASP A 44 -2.34 4.78 14.93
CA ASP A 44 -3.43 4.42 14.01
C ASP A 44 -4.29 5.60 13.51
N ILE A 45 -4.24 6.77 14.17
CA ILE A 45 -5.16 7.92 13.95
C ILE A 45 -4.42 9.18 13.44
N GLY A 46 -3.11 9.08 13.17
CA GLY A 46 -2.25 10.22 12.78
C GLY A 46 -1.96 10.38 11.29
#